data_AF-A0A1H3AV80-F1
#
_entry.id   AF-A0A1H3AV80-F1
#
_cell.length_a   1.000
_cell.length_b   1.000
_cell.length_c   1.000
_cell.angle_alpha   90.00
_cell.angle_beta   90.00
_cell.angle_gamma   90.00
#
_symmetry.space_group_name_H-M   'P 1'
#
loop_
_entity.id
_entity.type
_entity.pdbx_description
1 polymer ?
#
loop_
_entity_poly.entity_id
_entity_poly.type
_entity_poly.pdbx_seq_one_letter_code
_entity_poly.pdbx_strand_id
1 'polypeptide(L)'
;MSAWPTKLGLLALTLLLLTAAALTLSPGAAQPEPPGQAGPTPTTEVAPPAPDTKPLVDATIPDTPEADTLPEGAVTIPMASAHFKMAEYACTCPGYCDGWPSPMDPDLLATIEILRESLGAPVIITSGVRCTRYNAEVGGIEYSRHLRGHAADLYSPQIDIHTVAQVASTLGLTVITYYDQGFIHVENEK
;
A
#
# COMPACT_ATOMS: atom_id res chain seq x y z
N MET A 1 31.63 14.15 -68.14
CA MET A 1 30.95 13.15 -67.26
C MET A 1 29.64 13.78 -66.82
N SER A 2 28.67 13.82 -67.74
CA SER A 2 27.43 13.01 -67.74
C SER A 2 26.41 13.39 -66.65
N ALA A 3 25.51 14.29 -67.07
CA ALA A 3 24.04 14.22 -67.00
C ALA A 3 23.35 13.76 -65.70
N TRP A 4 22.59 14.68 -65.13
CA TRP A 4 21.31 14.43 -64.45
C TRP A 4 20.18 14.50 -65.53
N PRO A 5 19.05 13.78 -65.41
CA PRO A 5 17.97 14.22 -64.51
C PRO A 5 17.06 13.14 -63.88
N THR A 6 16.29 13.61 -62.91
CA THR A 6 15.12 13.03 -62.23
C THR A 6 14.09 12.37 -63.17
N LYS A 7 13.52 11.24 -62.75
CA LYS A 7 12.19 10.77 -63.21
C LYS A 7 11.39 10.11 -62.09
N LEU A 8 10.19 10.64 -61.90
CA LEU A 8 9.01 10.02 -61.29
C LEU A 8 8.68 8.64 -61.92
N GLY A 9 8.18 7.73 -61.10
CA GLY A 9 7.26 6.62 -61.46
C GLY A 9 6.43 6.34 -60.20
N LEU A 10 5.17 6.75 -60.05
CA LEU A 10 3.91 6.45 -60.76
C LEU A 10 3.41 4.99 -60.55
N LEU A 11 2.32 4.91 -59.78
CA LEU A 11 1.11 4.06 -59.94
C LEU A 11 1.01 2.65 -59.31
N ALA A 12 -0.12 2.52 -58.59
CA ALA A 12 -1.10 1.41 -58.60
C ALA A 12 -0.73 0.10 -57.87
N LEU A 13 -1.63 -0.69 -57.30
CA LEU A 13 -3.06 -0.66 -56.94
C LEU A 13 -3.30 -2.08 -56.33
N THR A 14 -4.13 -2.18 -55.30
CA THR A 14 -4.86 -3.39 -54.83
C THR A 14 -4.09 -4.66 -54.41
N LEU A 15 -4.34 -5.14 -53.17
CA LEU A 15 -5.22 -6.29 -52.96
C LEU A 15 -5.65 -6.43 -51.49
N LEU A 16 -6.97 -6.39 -51.31
CA LEU A 16 -7.73 -6.78 -50.13
C LEU A 16 -7.60 -8.30 -49.90
N LEU A 17 -7.18 -8.73 -48.72
CA LEU A 17 -7.51 -10.07 -48.20
C LEU A 17 -7.95 -9.96 -46.73
N LEU A 18 -9.26 -9.80 -46.57
CA LEU A 18 -10.00 -10.24 -45.40
C LEU A 18 -9.86 -11.77 -45.30
N THR A 19 -9.33 -12.25 -44.18
CA THR A 19 -9.65 -13.61 -43.72
C THR A 19 -10.12 -13.52 -42.28
N ALA A 20 -11.44 -13.42 -42.15
CA ALA A 20 -12.13 -13.91 -40.98
C ALA A 20 -11.94 -15.43 -40.92
N ALA A 21 -11.38 -15.94 -39.83
CA ALA A 21 -11.38 -17.35 -39.53
C ALA A 21 -12.08 -17.58 -38.18
N ALA A 22 -13.35 -17.92 -38.33
CA ALA A 22 -14.18 -18.79 -37.49
C ALA A 22 -13.82 -18.95 -36.00
N LEU A 23 -14.73 -18.42 -35.18
CA LEU A 23 -15.20 -19.04 -33.92
C LEU A 23 -15.13 -20.58 -33.99
N THR A 24 -14.35 -21.18 -33.11
CA THR A 24 -14.65 -22.51 -32.59
C THR A 24 -15.17 -22.35 -31.17
N LEU A 25 -16.49 -22.23 -31.04
CA LEU A 25 -17.19 -22.54 -29.79
C LEU A 25 -17.00 -24.04 -29.56
N SER A 26 -16.17 -24.41 -28.57
CA SER A 26 -16.24 -25.75 -27.99
C SER A 26 -17.44 -25.80 -27.05
N PRO A 27 -18.38 -26.74 -27.22
CA PRO A 27 -19.39 -27.02 -26.21
C PRO A 27 -18.78 -27.91 -25.13
N GLY A 28 -18.92 -27.46 -23.87
CA GLY A 28 -19.12 -28.31 -22.71
C GLY A 28 -18.05 -29.35 -22.37
N ALA A 29 -17.18 -29.01 -21.43
CA ALA A 29 -16.74 -29.97 -20.43
C ALA A 29 -17.07 -29.37 -19.06
N ALA A 30 -18.18 -29.82 -18.49
CA ALA A 30 -18.50 -29.61 -17.08
C ALA A 30 -17.33 -30.17 -16.26
N GLN A 31 -16.68 -29.31 -15.48
CA GLN A 31 -15.75 -29.80 -14.48
C GLN A 31 -16.56 -30.57 -13.42
N PRO A 32 -16.15 -31.78 -13.03
CA PRO A 32 -16.80 -32.48 -11.93
C PRO A 32 -16.62 -31.67 -10.65
N GLU A 33 -17.74 -31.34 -10.01
CA GLU A 33 -17.75 -30.72 -8.68
C GLU A 33 -17.01 -31.64 -7.70
N PRO A 34 -16.07 -31.11 -6.88
CA PRO A 34 -15.47 -31.90 -5.82
C PRO A 34 -16.56 -32.28 -4.80
N PRO A 35 -16.57 -33.54 -4.32
CA PRO A 35 -17.59 -34.00 -3.38
C PRO A 35 -17.54 -33.19 -2.09
N GLY A 36 -18.71 -32.69 -1.70
CA GLY A 36 -18.94 -32.02 -0.43
C GLY A 36 -18.35 -32.81 0.73
N GLN A 37 -17.50 -32.14 1.50
CA GLN A 37 -17.12 -32.61 2.82
C GLN A 37 -17.86 -31.76 3.83
N ALA A 38 -18.69 -32.47 4.58
CA ALA A 38 -19.41 -32.01 5.74
C ALA A 38 -18.52 -31.15 6.64
N GLY A 39 -19.05 -29.99 7.03
CA GLY A 39 -18.38 -29.12 7.98
C GLY A 39 -18.15 -29.81 9.32
N PRO A 40 -17.09 -29.47 10.06
CA PRO A 40 -17.06 -29.68 11.48
C PRO A 40 -18.04 -28.71 12.15
N THR A 41 -18.95 -29.29 12.92
CA THR A 41 -19.82 -28.66 13.93
C THR A 41 -19.06 -27.70 14.86
N PRO A 42 -19.76 -26.71 15.43
CA PRO A 42 -19.15 -25.61 16.16
C PRO A 42 -18.48 -26.12 17.44
N THR A 43 -17.19 -25.83 17.58
CA THR A 43 -16.55 -25.94 18.90
C THR A 43 -16.78 -24.60 19.59
N THR A 44 -17.68 -24.63 20.57
CA THR A 44 -17.84 -23.58 21.57
C THR A 44 -16.52 -23.46 22.32
N GLU A 45 -15.67 -22.50 21.94
CA GLU A 45 -14.52 -22.13 22.74
C GLU A 45 -14.94 -20.99 23.69
N VAL A 46 -14.91 -21.36 24.96
CA VAL A 46 -15.33 -20.61 26.14
C VAL A 46 -14.45 -19.36 26.29
N ALA A 47 -15.11 -18.21 26.45
CA ALA A 47 -14.47 -16.95 26.79
C ALA A 47 -13.55 -17.09 28.03
N PRO A 48 -12.35 -16.50 28.02
CA PRO A 48 -11.52 -16.47 29.21
C PRO A 48 -12.22 -15.70 30.34
N PRO A 49 -12.11 -16.15 31.61
CA PRO A 49 -12.76 -15.50 32.73
C PRO A 49 -12.21 -14.09 32.94
N ALA A 50 -13.12 -13.16 33.22
CA ALA A 50 -12.80 -11.81 33.67
C ALA A 50 -11.85 -11.86 34.87
N PRO A 51 -10.77 -11.06 34.91
CA PRO A 51 -9.94 -10.96 36.10
C PRO A 51 -10.72 -10.24 37.22
N ASP A 52 -10.65 -10.86 38.39
CA ASP A 52 -11.32 -10.51 39.64
C ASP A 52 -11.20 -9.02 40.00
N THR A 53 -12.35 -8.36 40.12
CA THR A 53 -12.49 -7.11 40.87
C THR A 53 -12.25 -7.37 42.35
N LYS A 54 -11.12 -6.89 42.89
CA LYS A 54 -10.96 -6.67 44.33
C LYS A 54 -11.34 -5.24 44.71
N PRO A 55 -11.85 -5.01 45.94
CA PRO A 55 -12.62 -3.84 46.28
C PRO A 55 -11.80 -2.55 46.40
N LEU A 56 -12.47 -1.47 46.05
CA LEU A 56 -12.14 -0.07 46.30
C LEU A 56 -11.61 0.12 47.73
N VAL A 57 -10.32 0.47 47.85
CA VAL A 57 -9.78 1.07 49.07
C VAL A 57 -9.88 2.59 48.94
N ASP A 58 -10.67 3.16 49.83
CA ASP A 58 -10.80 4.57 50.12
C ASP A 58 -9.49 5.09 50.75
N ALA A 59 -8.85 6.07 50.11
CA ALA A 59 -7.85 6.94 50.73
C ALA A 59 -7.63 8.19 49.87
N THR A 60 -8.35 9.26 50.21
CA THR A 60 -7.91 10.65 50.28
C THR A 60 -7.15 11.23 49.07
N ILE A 61 -7.83 12.13 48.35
CA ILE A 61 -7.24 13.11 47.42
C ILE A 61 -6.41 14.14 48.21
N PRO A 62 -5.12 14.35 47.91
CA PRO A 62 -4.48 15.64 48.10
C PRO A 62 -4.48 16.39 46.76
N ASP A 63 -5.16 17.54 46.74
CA ASP A 63 -4.97 18.58 45.73
C ASP A 63 -3.49 19.00 45.71
N THR A 64 -2.82 18.84 44.57
CA THR A 64 -1.83 19.77 43.97
C THR A 64 -1.44 19.21 42.59
N PRO A 65 -1.43 20.01 41.49
CA PRO A 65 -0.95 19.54 40.19
C PRO A 65 0.58 19.58 40.20
N GLU A 66 1.22 18.47 40.55
CA GLU A 66 2.62 18.28 40.22
C GLU A 66 2.71 17.96 38.74
N ALA A 67 3.35 18.87 38.00
CA ALA A 67 3.67 18.71 36.60
C ALA A 67 4.33 17.35 36.37
N ASP A 68 3.75 16.56 35.46
CA ASP A 68 4.26 15.27 35.01
C ASP A 68 5.74 15.37 34.62
N THR A 69 6.61 15.03 35.57
CA THR A 69 8.00 14.72 35.26
C THR A 69 8.01 13.30 34.71
N LEU A 70 7.87 13.19 33.38
CA LEU A 70 8.12 11.94 32.66
C LEU A 70 9.55 11.46 33.02
N PRO A 71 9.75 10.18 33.38
CA PRO A 71 11.04 9.69 33.83
C PRO A 71 12.11 9.89 32.75
N GLU A 72 13.25 10.48 33.15
CA GLU A 72 14.44 10.63 32.30
C GLU A 72 14.88 9.25 31.81
N GLY A 73 14.63 8.95 30.53
CA GLY A 73 14.97 7.67 29.91
C GLY A 73 13.83 6.99 29.15
N ALA A 74 12.60 7.52 29.18
CA ALA A 74 11.55 7.05 28.28
C ALA A 74 11.90 7.45 26.83
N VAL A 75 12.32 6.47 26.02
CA VAL A 75 12.51 6.67 24.57
C VAL A 75 11.14 6.92 23.95
N THR A 76 10.84 8.18 23.65
CA THR A 76 9.65 8.54 22.87
C THR A 76 9.89 8.11 21.42
N ILE A 77 9.09 7.14 20.95
CA ILE A 77 9.12 6.78 19.53
C ILE A 77 8.46 7.95 18.78
N PRO A 78 9.15 8.59 17.81
CA PRO A 78 8.57 9.70 17.07
C PRO A 78 7.37 9.20 16.26
N MET A 79 6.23 9.87 16.45
CA MET A 79 4.99 9.61 15.72
C MET A 79 4.95 10.49 14.45
N ALA A 80 4.47 9.93 13.34
CA ALA A 80 4.16 10.67 12.11
C ALA A 80 2.76 11.27 12.17
N SER A 81 1.82 10.55 12.80
CA SER A 81 0.43 10.94 13.00
C SER A 81 -0.14 10.18 14.21
N ALA A 82 -1.45 10.27 14.48
CA ALA A 82 -2.05 9.59 15.63
C ALA A 82 -1.89 8.06 15.58
N HIS A 83 -1.88 7.47 14.38
CA HIS A 83 -1.84 6.00 14.22
C HIS A 83 -0.55 5.44 13.63
N PHE A 84 0.33 6.29 13.09
CA PHE A 84 1.55 5.83 12.43
C PHE A 84 2.80 6.36 13.14
N LYS A 85 3.73 5.48 13.44
CA LYS A 85 5.08 5.83 13.88
C LYS A 85 5.88 6.31 12.68
N MET A 86 6.79 7.25 12.89
CA MET A 86 7.71 7.67 11.83
C MET A 86 8.54 6.49 11.33
N ALA A 87 8.96 5.58 12.21
CA ALA A 87 9.73 4.39 11.84
C ALA A 87 9.06 3.46 10.81
N GLU A 88 7.73 3.48 10.68
CA GLU A 88 7.01 2.67 9.67
C GLU A 88 7.28 3.14 8.24
N TYR A 89 7.71 4.41 8.08
CA TYR A 89 8.07 4.98 6.79
C TYR A 89 9.57 4.90 6.48
N ALA A 90 10.39 4.36 7.39
CA ALA A 90 11.83 4.25 7.18
C ALA A 90 12.14 3.24 6.07
N CYS A 91 13.28 3.45 5.39
CA CYS A 91 13.81 2.52 4.41
C CYS A 91 14.16 1.17 5.06
N THR A 92 13.55 0.10 4.57
CA THR A 92 13.69 -1.28 5.08
C THR A 92 14.88 -2.04 4.49
N CYS A 93 15.85 -1.33 3.93
CA CYS A 93 17.06 -1.93 3.35
C CYS A 93 17.89 -2.69 4.40
N PRO A 94 18.70 -3.68 4.01
CA PRO A 94 19.51 -4.48 4.93
C PRO A 94 20.77 -3.75 5.47
N GLY A 95 20.71 -2.42 5.62
CA GLY A 95 21.79 -1.59 6.19
C GLY A 95 22.60 -0.76 5.19
N TYR A 96 22.06 -0.43 4.01
CA TYR A 96 22.74 0.44 3.03
C TYR A 96 22.65 1.93 3.39
N CYS A 97 21.69 2.29 4.23
CA CYS A 97 21.53 3.62 4.80
C CYS A 97 21.11 3.48 6.27
N ASP A 98 20.96 4.62 6.93
CA ASP A 98 20.46 4.78 8.30
C ASP A 98 18.92 4.69 8.41
N GLY A 99 18.25 4.31 7.32
CA GLY A 99 16.79 4.28 7.21
C GLY A 99 16.17 5.54 6.60
N TRP A 100 16.89 6.66 6.52
CA TRP A 100 16.31 7.96 6.12
C TRP A 100 17.10 8.66 5.01
N PRO A 101 17.14 8.08 3.79
CA PRO A 101 17.81 8.70 2.64
C PRO A 101 17.13 10.01 2.18
N SER A 102 15.87 10.22 2.57
CA SER A 102 15.07 11.41 2.31
C SER A 102 14.03 11.58 3.41
N PRO A 103 13.63 12.81 3.80
CA PRO A 103 12.51 13.01 4.70
C PRO A 103 11.19 12.65 4.00
N MET A 104 10.21 12.13 4.75
CA MET A 104 8.84 12.00 4.25
C MET A 104 8.18 13.36 4.06
N ASP A 105 7.35 13.50 3.04
CA ASP A 105 6.50 14.67 2.85
C ASP A 105 5.41 14.72 3.94
N PRO A 106 5.34 15.79 4.76
CA PRO A 106 4.31 15.93 5.78
C PRO A 106 2.88 15.84 5.24
N ASP A 107 2.62 16.31 4.03
CA ASP A 107 1.28 16.26 3.43
C ASP A 107 0.87 14.81 3.12
N LEU A 108 1.82 14.00 2.67
CA LEU A 108 1.57 12.57 2.42
C LEU A 108 1.28 11.85 3.74
N LEU A 109 2.05 12.12 4.80
CA LEU A 109 1.83 11.55 6.13
C LEU A 109 0.43 11.89 6.66
N ALA A 110 0.03 13.16 6.57
CA ALA A 110 -1.29 13.61 6.98
C ALA A 110 -2.41 12.98 6.14
N THR A 111 -2.22 12.84 4.83
CA THR A 111 -3.23 12.24 3.96
C THR A 111 -3.40 10.74 4.22
N ILE A 112 -2.33 10.02 4.53
CA ILE A 112 -2.40 8.59 4.89
C ILE A 112 -3.10 8.40 6.25
N GLU A 113 -2.93 9.33 7.19
CA GLU A 113 -3.71 9.35 8.42
C GLU A 113 -5.22 9.48 8.13
N ILE A 114 -5.61 10.45 7.30
CA ILE A 114 -7.00 10.65 6.89
C ILE A 114 -7.54 9.42 6.14
N LEU A 115 -6.71 8.76 5.32
CA LEU A 115 -7.08 7.51 4.65
C LEU A 115 -7.45 6.43 5.66
N ARG A 116 -6.62 6.22 6.68
CA ARG A 116 -6.90 5.25 7.74
C ARG A 116 -8.20 5.59 8.48
N GLU A 117 -8.39 6.85 8.86
CA GLU A 117 -9.61 7.32 9.53
C GLU A 117 -10.85 7.09 8.65
N SER A 118 -10.76 7.41 7.36
CA SER A 118 -11.85 7.25 6.38
C SER A 118 -12.24 5.79 6.16
N LEU A 119 -11.27 4.88 6.23
CA LEU A 119 -11.52 3.45 6.13
C LEU A 119 -12.09 2.85 7.42
N GLY A 120 -11.89 3.50 8.57
CA GLY A 120 -12.30 2.98 9.88
C GLY A 120 -11.61 1.67 10.26
N ALA A 121 -10.49 1.35 9.62
CA ALA A 121 -9.77 0.08 9.75
C ALA A 121 -8.25 0.30 9.77
N PRO A 122 -7.46 -0.64 10.32
CA PRO A 122 -6.01 -0.55 10.28
C PRO A 122 -5.50 -0.48 8.83
N VAL A 123 -4.50 0.36 8.62
CA VAL A 123 -3.69 0.44 7.40
C VAL A 123 -2.26 0.15 7.80
N ILE A 124 -1.57 -0.67 7.02
CA ILE A 124 -0.20 -1.12 7.26
C ILE A 124 0.69 -0.56 6.16
N ILE A 125 1.74 0.17 6.54
CA ILE A 125 2.78 0.62 5.62
C ILE A 125 3.77 -0.53 5.40
N THR A 126 3.96 -0.92 4.15
CA THR A 126 4.94 -1.95 3.76
C THR A 126 6.25 -1.32 3.27
N SER A 127 6.20 -0.08 2.79
CA SER A 127 7.38 0.68 2.38
C SER A 127 7.12 2.18 2.42
N GLY A 128 7.95 2.94 3.13
CA GLY A 128 8.02 4.40 3.00
C GLY A 128 9.17 4.82 2.08
N VAL A 129 10.12 5.63 2.57
CA VAL A 129 11.28 6.06 1.78
C VAL A 129 12.18 4.90 1.38
N ARG A 130 12.87 5.02 0.25
CA ARG A 130 13.86 4.03 -0.20
C ARG A 130 15.18 4.70 -0.54
N CYS A 131 16.29 4.04 -0.22
CA CYS A 131 17.58 4.45 -0.76
C CYS A 131 17.71 3.95 -2.19
N THR A 132 18.53 4.60 -3.01
CA THR A 132 18.69 4.27 -4.44
C THR A 132 19.00 2.80 -4.66
N ARG A 133 19.86 2.21 -3.82
CA ARG A 133 20.25 0.81 -3.91
C ARG A 133 19.06 -0.13 -3.64
N TYR A 134 18.38 0.06 -2.52
CA TYR A 134 17.25 -0.79 -2.17
C TYR A 134 16.08 -0.64 -3.15
N ASN A 135 15.82 0.58 -3.62
CA ASN A 135 14.85 0.83 -4.68
C ASN A 135 15.15 0.01 -5.94
N ALA A 136 16.40 -0.04 -6.39
CA ALA A 136 16.79 -0.87 -7.53
C ALA A 136 16.64 -2.37 -7.26
N GLU A 137 16.98 -2.84 -6.04
CA GLU A 137 16.85 -4.26 -5.64
C GLU A 137 15.40 -4.74 -5.67
N VAL A 138 14.45 -3.89 -5.27
CA VAL A 138 13.02 -4.21 -5.31
C VAL A 138 12.36 -3.89 -6.66
N GLY A 139 13.15 -3.56 -7.70
CA GLY A 139 12.67 -3.31 -9.06
C GLY A 139 12.06 -1.92 -9.29
N GLY A 140 12.33 -0.97 -8.40
CA GLY A 140 11.90 0.42 -8.54
C GLY A 140 12.65 1.17 -9.65
N ILE A 141 11.97 2.15 -10.23
CA ILE A 141 12.52 3.00 -11.31
C ILE A 141 13.43 4.11 -10.77
N GLU A 142 14.29 4.67 -11.63
CA GLU A 142 15.25 5.73 -11.28
C GLU A 142 14.58 7.00 -10.72
N TYR A 143 13.38 7.34 -11.22
CA TYR A 143 12.64 8.52 -10.79
C TYR A 143 11.51 8.20 -9.80
N SER A 144 11.65 7.09 -9.05
CA SER A 144 10.68 6.64 -8.03
C SER A 144 10.44 7.73 -6.97
N ARG A 145 9.17 7.97 -6.64
CA ARG A 145 8.76 8.92 -5.60
C ARG A 145 9.18 8.49 -4.19
N HIS A 146 9.40 7.18 -3.95
CA HIS A 146 9.97 6.68 -2.70
C HIS A 146 11.37 7.23 -2.42
N LEU A 147 12.14 7.55 -3.47
CA LEU A 147 13.49 8.11 -3.31
C LEU A 147 13.48 9.55 -2.77
N ARG A 148 12.31 10.19 -2.77
CA ARG A 148 12.13 11.61 -2.45
C ARG A 148 11.14 11.86 -1.31
N GLY A 149 10.66 10.81 -0.66
CA GLY A 149 9.69 10.94 0.44
C GLY A 149 8.25 11.23 0.02
N HIS A 150 7.94 11.09 -1.27
CA HIS A 150 6.63 11.42 -1.84
C HIS A 150 5.77 10.19 -2.15
N ALA A 151 6.15 9.00 -1.68
CA ALA A 151 5.35 7.78 -1.85
C ALA A 151 5.42 6.84 -0.65
N ALA A 152 4.37 6.03 -0.52
CA ALA A 152 4.29 4.91 0.39
C ALA A 152 3.54 3.74 -0.25
N ASP A 153 3.95 2.53 0.08
CA ASP A 153 3.20 1.31 -0.23
C ASP A 153 2.45 0.87 1.03
N LEU A 154 1.17 0.55 0.87
CA LEU A 154 0.29 0.22 1.99
C LEU A 154 -0.87 -0.70 1.60
N TYR A 155 -1.45 -1.34 2.61
CA TYR A 155 -2.68 -2.12 2.47
C TYR A 155 -3.50 -2.07 3.76
N SER A 156 -4.74 -2.55 3.71
CA SER A 156 -5.52 -2.85 4.91
C SER A 156 -5.78 -4.36 4.98
N PRO A 157 -5.56 -5.01 6.13
CA PRO A 157 -5.89 -6.43 6.28
C PRO A 157 -7.40 -6.71 6.34
N GLN A 158 -8.23 -5.68 6.50
CA GLN A 158 -9.68 -5.82 6.69
C GLN A 158 -10.51 -5.30 5.53
N ILE A 159 -9.89 -4.52 4.64
CA ILE A 159 -10.57 -3.84 3.53
C ILE A 159 -9.98 -4.31 2.21
N ASP A 160 -10.84 -4.60 1.25
CA ASP A 160 -10.43 -4.98 -0.10
C ASP A 160 -9.55 -3.88 -0.73
N ILE A 161 -8.51 -4.31 -1.43
CA ILE A 161 -7.51 -3.43 -2.02
C ILE A 161 -8.11 -2.40 -2.99
N HIS A 162 -9.18 -2.75 -3.70
CA HIS A 162 -9.87 -1.83 -4.59
C HIS A 162 -10.55 -0.70 -3.83
N THR A 163 -11.16 -1.00 -2.67
CA THR A 163 -11.75 0.01 -1.80
C THR A 163 -10.67 0.90 -1.19
N VAL A 164 -9.54 0.34 -0.73
CA VAL A 164 -8.40 1.15 -0.24
C VAL A 164 -7.90 2.10 -1.33
N ALA A 165 -7.72 1.59 -2.56
CA ALA A 165 -7.30 2.38 -3.72
C ALA A 165 -8.30 3.51 -4.04
N GLN A 166 -9.60 3.21 -4.02
CA GLN A 166 -10.65 4.19 -4.32
C GLN A 166 -10.66 5.32 -3.28
N VAL A 167 -10.63 4.99 -1.99
CA VAL A 167 -10.60 6.01 -0.92
C VAL A 167 -9.33 6.85 -1.01
N ALA A 168 -8.16 6.23 -1.20
CA ALA A 168 -6.90 6.96 -1.38
C ALA A 168 -6.98 7.95 -2.56
N SER A 169 -7.55 7.52 -3.69
CA SER A 169 -7.76 8.39 -4.86
C SER A 169 -8.71 9.56 -4.56
N THR A 170 -9.79 9.35 -3.81
CA THR A 170 -10.71 10.44 -3.42
C THR A 170 -10.06 11.49 -2.51
N LEU A 171 -8.97 11.14 -1.82
CA LEU A 171 -8.17 12.04 -1.00
C LEU A 171 -7.09 12.78 -1.82
N GLY A 172 -7.07 12.62 -3.14
CA GLY A 172 -6.14 13.32 -4.04
C GLY A 172 -4.78 12.64 -4.20
N LEU A 173 -4.62 11.40 -3.74
CA LEU A 173 -3.40 10.63 -4.00
C LEU A 173 -3.46 10.00 -5.39
N THR A 174 -2.32 9.99 -6.08
CA THR A 174 -2.13 9.12 -7.24
C THR A 174 -1.93 7.70 -6.73
N VAL A 175 -2.65 6.73 -7.32
CA VAL A 175 -2.66 5.34 -6.86
C VAL A 175 -2.24 4.39 -7.97
N ILE A 176 -1.32 3.47 -7.66
CA ILE A 176 -1.00 2.30 -8.49
C ILE A 176 -1.33 1.06 -7.66
N THR A 177 -2.11 0.12 -8.22
CA THR A 177 -2.54 -1.09 -7.50
C THR A 177 -1.72 -2.29 -7.94
N TYR A 178 -1.10 -2.99 -6.97
CA TYR A 178 -0.36 -4.22 -7.19
C TYR A 178 -1.18 -5.42 -6.73
N TYR A 179 -2.08 -5.90 -7.59
CA TYR A 179 -3.06 -6.95 -7.26
C TYR A 179 -2.41 -8.27 -6.81
N ASP A 180 -1.35 -8.70 -7.50
CA ASP A 180 -0.68 -9.98 -7.20
C ASP A 180 0.08 -9.92 -5.87
N GLN A 181 0.52 -8.72 -5.45
CA GLN A 181 1.24 -8.50 -4.21
C GLN A 181 0.36 -8.04 -3.04
N GLY A 182 -0.89 -7.63 -3.31
CA GLY A 182 -1.86 -7.28 -2.27
C GLY A 182 -1.64 -5.92 -1.60
N PHE A 183 -0.99 -4.96 -2.25
CA PHE A 183 -0.83 -3.59 -1.74
C PHE A 183 -1.04 -2.52 -2.81
N ILE A 184 -1.31 -1.29 -2.37
CA ILE A 184 -1.34 -0.12 -3.25
C ILE A 184 -0.10 0.74 -3.00
N HIS A 185 0.42 1.31 -4.07
CA HIS A 185 1.35 2.43 -4.03
C HIS A 185 0.53 3.72 -4.08
N VAL A 186 0.82 4.63 -3.15
CA VAL A 186 0.25 5.98 -3.12
C VAL A 186 1.36 7.03 -3.22
N GLU A 187 1.12 8.08 -3.98
CA GLU A 187 2.02 9.23 -4.07
C GLU A 187 1.26 10.55 -4.19
N ASN A 188 1.88 11.65 -3.73
CA ASN A 188 1.35 13.00 -3.86
C ASN A 188 1.98 13.78 -5.02
N GLU A 189 1.29 14.80 -5.51
CA GLU A 189 1.79 15.67 -6.58
C GLU A 189 2.80 16.68 -6.03
N LYS A 190 4.07 16.29 -5.89
CA LYS A 190 5.21 17.22 -5.74
C LYS A 190 6.43 16.74 -6.50
#